data_AF-A0A0J1G1S0-F1
#
_entry.id   AF-A0A0J1G1S0-F1
#
_cell.length_a   1.000
_cell.length_b   1.000
_cell.length_c   1.000
_cell.angle_alpha   90.00
_cell.angle_beta   90.00
_cell.angle_gamma   90.00
#
_symmetry.space_group_name_H-M   'P 1'
#
loop_
_entity.id
_entity.type
_entity.pdbx_description
1 polymer ?
#
loop_
_entity_poly.entity_id
_entity_poly.type
_entity_poly.pdbx_seq_one_letter_code
_entity_poly.pdbx_strand_id
1 'polypeptide(L)'
;MKAGIITFISILILLLTGSIIYTVSGRNIRKSELEKSLSNAIEQTMKVKYLDHTYPIRDQDELIADLTGNLFAQITSDADIDIHIKNIDFENGCMDVEAVEHFKYFNGNEGKIAVRKTVIFEQFQDPNDKFYQVRFLNKDGSLFRQIQVYHEGRLTAPQPEPANLIRWELTDDTAWDGDFSKIVVTREMTFRAVCS
;
A
#
# COMPACT_ATOMS: atom_id res chain seq x y z
N MET A 1 55.93 9.98 -25.68
CA MET A 1 55.52 8.64 -25.21
C MET A 1 54.70 8.68 -23.93
N LYS A 2 55.17 9.27 -22.82
CA LYS A 2 54.42 9.29 -21.54
C LYS A 2 53.00 9.87 -21.64
N ALA A 3 52.82 11.02 -22.32
CA ALA A 3 51.50 11.63 -22.51
C ALA A 3 50.54 10.76 -23.35
N GLY A 4 51.03 10.14 -24.43
CA GLY A 4 50.21 9.24 -25.26
C GLY A 4 49.77 7.98 -24.50
N ILE A 5 50.63 7.43 -23.64
CA ILE A 5 50.29 6.30 -22.77
C ILE A 5 49.21 6.70 -21.77
N ILE A 6 49.31 7.87 -21.15
CA ILE A 6 48.30 8.37 -20.21
C ILE A 6 46.95 8.57 -20.90
N THR A 7 46.93 9.21 -22.09
CA THR A 7 45.68 9.40 -22.85
C THR A 7 45.03 8.08 -23.24
N PHE A 8 45.82 7.10 -23.68
CA PHE A 8 45.32 5.77 -24.01
C PHE A 8 44.71 5.06 -22.80
N ILE A 9 45.41 5.09 -21.65
CA ILE A 9 44.91 4.51 -20.40
C ILE A 9 43.62 5.20 -19.95
N SER A 10 43.53 6.52 -20.05
CA SER A 10 42.31 7.27 -19.68
C SER A 10 41.10 6.87 -20.55
N ILE A 11 41.29 6.73 -21.87
CA ILE A 11 40.23 6.26 -22.77
C ILE A 11 39.80 4.84 -22.43
N LEU A 12 40.77 3.95 -22.16
CA LEU A 12 40.50 2.58 -21.77
C LEU A 12 39.69 2.49 -20.47
N ILE A 13 40.05 3.28 -19.45
CA ILE A 13 39.31 3.35 -18.19
C ILE A 13 37.87 3.82 -18.43
N LEU A 14 37.67 4.84 -19.27
CA LEU A 14 36.34 5.40 -19.56
C LEU A 14 35.45 4.37 -20.28
N LEU A 15 36.01 3.58 -21.20
CA LEU A 15 35.29 2.47 -21.85
C LEU A 15 34.90 1.36 -20.86
N LEU A 16 35.81 1.00 -19.95
CA LEU A 16 35.56 -0.02 -18.93
C LEU A 16 34.48 0.42 -17.95
N THR A 17 34.55 1.64 -17.42
CA THR A 17 33.55 2.16 -16.48
C THR A 17 32.17 2.29 -17.13
N GLY A 18 32.10 2.77 -18.38
CA GLY A 18 30.85 2.84 -19.14
C GLY A 18 30.20 1.46 -19.32
N SER A 19 31.00 0.45 -19.65
CA SER A 19 30.52 -0.93 -19.82
C SER A 19 29.98 -1.54 -18.51
N ILE A 20 30.66 -1.27 -17.39
CA ILE A 20 30.22 -1.71 -16.05
C ILE A 20 28.89 -1.05 -15.70
N ILE A 21 28.78 0.28 -15.87
CA ILE A 21 27.55 1.03 -15.55
C ILE A 21 26.39 0.52 -16.40
N TYR A 22 26.60 0.30 -17.70
CA TYR A 22 25.56 -0.23 -18.58
C TYR A 22 25.06 -1.60 -18.12
N THR A 23 25.98 -2.50 -17.78
CA THR A 23 25.65 -3.86 -17.32
C THR A 23 24.91 -3.85 -15.98
N VAL A 24 25.39 -3.04 -15.02
CA VAL A 24 24.77 -2.92 -13.69
C VAL A 24 23.40 -2.24 -13.79
N SER A 25 23.28 -1.18 -14.58
CA SER A 25 22.02 -0.47 -14.80
C SER A 25 20.97 -1.37 -15.45
N GLY A 26 21.34 -2.10 -16.52
CA GLY A 26 20.44 -3.06 -17.17
C GLY A 26 19.94 -4.14 -16.21
N ARG A 27 20.83 -4.69 -15.37
CA ARG A 27 20.44 -5.66 -14.33
C ARG A 27 19.51 -5.05 -13.27
N ASN A 28 19.75 -3.80 -12.87
CA ASN A 28 18.91 -3.10 -11.92
C ASN A 28 17.51 -2.79 -12.48
N ILE A 29 17.41 -2.39 -13.76
CA ILE A 29 16.14 -2.15 -14.44
C ILE A 29 15.32 -3.45 -14.48
N ARG A 30 15.91 -4.56 -14.95
CA ARG A 30 15.24 -5.86 -14.99
C ARG A 30 14.78 -6.31 -13.60
N LYS A 31 15.66 -6.22 -12.59
CA LYS A 31 15.30 -6.55 -11.22
C LYS A 31 14.14 -5.70 -10.70
N SER A 32 14.18 -4.40 -10.97
CA SER A 32 13.12 -3.47 -10.57
C SER A 32 11.80 -3.76 -11.27
N GLU A 33 11.82 -4.10 -12.56
CA GLU A 33 10.63 -4.48 -13.31
C GLU A 33 10.04 -5.79 -12.75
N LEU A 34 10.86 -6.83 -12.58
CA LEU A 34 10.43 -8.11 -12.03
C LEU A 34 9.85 -7.95 -10.62
N GLU A 35 10.51 -7.16 -9.77
CA GLU A 35 10.07 -6.92 -8.40
C GLU A 35 8.72 -6.20 -8.33
N LYS A 36 8.53 -5.17 -9.16
CA LYS A 36 7.27 -4.43 -9.22
C LYS A 36 6.15 -5.28 -9.82
N SER A 37 6.45 -5.99 -10.91
CA SER A 37 5.47 -6.83 -11.61
C SER A 37 5.00 -7.98 -10.74
N LEU A 38 5.93 -8.66 -10.06
CA LEU A 38 5.59 -9.72 -9.09
C LEU A 38 4.76 -9.18 -7.93
N SER A 39 5.13 -8.03 -7.36
CA SER A 39 4.38 -7.43 -6.25
C SER A 39 2.94 -7.09 -6.67
N ASN A 40 2.77 -6.46 -7.84
CA ASN A 40 1.46 -6.13 -8.39
C ASN A 40 0.64 -7.40 -8.67
N ALA A 41 1.25 -8.42 -9.25
CA ALA A 41 0.58 -9.67 -9.58
C ALA A 41 0.09 -10.39 -8.31
N ILE A 42 0.91 -10.45 -7.26
CA ILE A 42 0.51 -11.01 -5.96
C ILE A 42 -0.64 -10.20 -5.37
N GLU A 43 -0.54 -8.86 -5.37
CA GLU A 43 -1.60 -7.99 -4.82
C GLU A 43 -2.94 -8.19 -5.55
N GLN A 44 -2.93 -8.23 -6.89
CA GLN A 44 -4.13 -8.46 -7.69
C GLN A 44 -4.74 -9.84 -7.38
N THR A 45 -3.92 -10.88 -7.39
CA THR A 45 -4.35 -12.26 -7.10
C THR A 45 -4.98 -12.39 -5.71
N MET A 46 -4.33 -11.79 -4.69
CA MET A 46 -4.83 -11.83 -3.31
C MET A 46 -6.11 -11.00 -3.14
N LYS A 47 -6.23 -9.84 -3.81
CA LYS A 47 -7.46 -9.03 -3.79
C LYS A 47 -8.64 -9.80 -4.38
N VAL A 48 -8.46 -10.49 -5.51
CA VAL A 48 -9.52 -11.33 -6.07
C VAL A 48 -9.92 -12.44 -5.09
N LYS A 49 -8.94 -13.10 -4.47
CA LYS A 49 -9.19 -14.19 -3.53
C LYS A 49 -9.95 -13.77 -2.26
N TYR A 50 -9.58 -12.64 -1.64
CA TYR A 50 -10.03 -12.27 -0.28
C TYR A 50 -10.94 -11.04 -0.19
N LEU A 51 -10.99 -10.17 -1.20
CA LEU A 51 -11.78 -8.92 -1.18
C LEU A 51 -12.88 -8.90 -2.24
N ASP A 52 -12.48 -8.91 -3.50
CA ASP A 52 -13.39 -8.56 -4.59
C ASP A 52 -14.26 -9.74 -5.03
N HIS A 53 -13.74 -10.97 -4.88
CA HIS A 53 -14.39 -12.22 -5.28
C HIS A 53 -14.97 -12.18 -6.72
N THR A 54 -14.31 -11.45 -7.62
CA THR A 54 -14.73 -11.25 -9.01
C THR A 54 -14.85 -12.57 -9.79
N TYR A 55 -14.05 -13.56 -9.42
CA TYR A 55 -14.15 -14.95 -9.85
C TYR A 55 -13.62 -15.89 -8.76
N PRO A 56 -14.06 -17.16 -8.73
CA PRO A 56 -13.60 -18.10 -7.72
C PRO A 56 -12.15 -18.51 -7.98
N ILE A 57 -11.32 -18.45 -6.94
CA ILE A 57 -10.04 -19.12 -6.85
C ILE A 57 -10.16 -20.18 -5.76
N ARG A 58 -10.29 -21.45 -6.14
CA ARG A 58 -10.71 -22.56 -5.26
C ARG A 58 -9.54 -23.29 -4.65
N ASP A 59 -8.47 -23.46 -5.41
CA ASP A 59 -7.31 -24.24 -5.03
C ASP A 59 -6.01 -23.51 -5.38
N GLN A 60 -4.90 -24.17 -5.04
CA GLN A 60 -3.57 -23.67 -5.30
C GLN A 60 -3.25 -23.53 -6.79
N ASP A 61 -3.76 -24.42 -7.65
CA ASP A 61 -3.46 -24.40 -9.08
C ASP A 61 -4.15 -23.22 -9.77
N GLU A 62 -5.42 -22.95 -9.42
CA GLU A 62 -6.14 -21.76 -9.87
C GLU A 62 -5.45 -20.46 -9.40
N LEU A 63 -4.93 -20.44 -8.17
CA LEU A 63 -4.20 -19.29 -7.63
C LEU A 63 -2.87 -19.06 -8.39
N ILE A 64 -2.15 -20.13 -8.70
CA ILE A 64 -0.90 -20.08 -9.48
C ILE A 64 -1.19 -19.60 -10.90
N ALA A 65 -2.25 -20.10 -11.53
CA ALA A 65 -2.63 -19.69 -12.87
C ALA A 65 -2.99 -18.20 -12.90
N ASP A 66 -3.75 -17.72 -11.91
CA ASP A 66 -4.11 -16.32 -11.78
C ASP A 66 -2.88 -15.42 -11.56
N LEU A 67 -2.00 -15.81 -10.62
CA LEU A 67 -0.74 -15.12 -10.38
C LEU A 67 0.13 -15.06 -11.63
N THR A 68 0.23 -16.16 -12.38
CA THR A 68 1.02 -16.24 -13.61
C THR A 68 0.45 -15.33 -14.69
N GLY A 69 -0.88 -15.34 -14.87
CA GLY A 69 -1.57 -14.46 -15.81
C GLY A 69 -1.41 -12.98 -15.46
N ASN A 70 -1.58 -12.63 -14.18
CA ASN A 70 -1.36 -11.28 -13.68
C ASN A 70 0.10 -10.84 -13.85
N LEU A 71 1.07 -11.72 -13.60
CA LEU A 71 2.49 -11.43 -13.81
C LEU A 71 2.78 -11.16 -15.29
N PHE A 72 2.29 -12.02 -16.17
CA PHE A 72 2.48 -11.88 -17.61
C PHE A 72 1.88 -10.58 -18.15
N ALA A 73 0.75 -10.13 -17.59
CA ALA A 73 0.13 -8.85 -17.96
C ALA A 73 0.94 -7.62 -17.51
N GLN A 74 1.81 -7.75 -16.51
CA GLN A 74 2.60 -6.66 -15.95
C GLN A 74 4.01 -6.58 -16.55
N ILE A 75 4.58 -7.71 -16.97
CA ILE A 75 5.93 -7.76 -17.52
C ILE A 75 5.93 -7.33 -18.98
N THR A 76 6.84 -6.44 -19.31
CA THR A 76 6.98 -5.89 -20.67
C THR A 76 8.30 -6.28 -21.32
N SER A 77 9.27 -6.72 -20.53
CA SER A 77 10.55 -7.20 -21.03
C SER A 77 10.43 -8.58 -21.68
N ASP A 78 11.28 -8.78 -22.69
CA ASP A 78 11.54 -10.11 -23.25
C ASP A 78 12.43 -10.86 -22.26
N ALA A 79 11.83 -11.82 -21.55
CA ALA A 79 12.51 -12.67 -20.59
C ALA A 79 11.72 -13.96 -20.32
N ASP A 80 12.46 -15.04 -20.06
CA ASP A 80 11.91 -16.31 -19.58
C ASP A 80 11.86 -16.28 -18.05
N ILE A 81 10.71 -16.59 -17.45
CA ILE A 81 10.50 -16.45 -16.01
C ILE A 81 9.94 -17.73 -15.41
N ASP A 82 10.66 -18.27 -14.44
CA ASP A 82 10.20 -19.37 -13.61
C ASP A 82 9.55 -18.83 -12.34
N ILE A 83 8.33 -19.29 -12.04
CA ILE A 83 7.62 -18.97 -10.79
C ILE A 83 7.70 -20.17 -9.86
N HIS A 84 8.24 -19.96 -8.66
CA HIS A 84 8.32 -20.96 -7.61
C HIS A 84 7.48 -20.53 -6.41
N ILE A 85 6.38 -21.23 -6.19
CA ILE A 85 5.62 -21.11 -4.94
C ILE A 85 6.38 -21.85 -3.83
N LYS A 86 6.82 -21.12 -2.81
CA LYS A 86 7.52 -21.69 -1.66
C LYS A 86 6.56 -22.07 -0.54
N ASN A 87 5.52 -21.27 -0.32
CA ASN A 87 4.48 -21.53 0.67
C ASN A 87 3.18 -20.82 0.29
N ILE A 88 2.04 -21.45 0.55
CA ILE A 88 0.71 -20.84 0.51
C ILE A 88 -0.04 -21.31 1.75
N ASP A 89 -0.61 -20.36 2.48
CA ASP A 89 -1.52 -20.62 3.59
C ASP A 89 -2.78 -19.79 3.34
N PHE A 90 -3.84 -20.47 2.87
CA PHE A 90 -5.11 -19.83 2.59
C PHE A 90 -5.86 -19.42 3.86
N GLU A 91 -5.64 -20.11 4.97
CA GLU A 91 -6.32 -19.83 6.24
C GLU A 91 -5.77 -18.54 6.84
N ASN A 92 -4.46 -18.35 6.81
CA ASN A 92 -3.79 -17.16 7.34
C ASN A 92 -3.48 -16.09 6.29
N GLY A 93 -3.89 -16.30 5.03
CA GLY A 93 -3.73 -15.31 3.96
C GLY A 93 -2.27 -15.09 3.56
N CYS A 94 -1.40 -16.08 3.74
CA CYS A 94 0.03 -15.96 3.48
C CYS A 94 0.40 -16.58 2.14
N MET A 95 1.29 -15.91 1.41
CA MET A 95 1.85 -16.40 0.16
C MET A 95 3.34 -16.03 0.07
N ASP A 96 4.17 -17.01 -0.26
CA ASP A 96 5.60 -16.84 -0.49
C ASP A 96 5.99 -17.33 -1.88
N VAL A 97 6.42 -16.40 -2.73
CA VAL A 97 6.71 -16.64 -4.14
C VAL A 97 8.11 -16.17 -4.47
N GLU A 98 8.85 -16.98 -5.22
CA GLU A 98 10.10 -16.61 -5.86
C GLU A 98 9.91 -16.61 -7.37
N ALA A 99 10.23 -15.50 -8.03
CA ALA A 99 10.31 -15.40 -9.48
C ALA A 99 11.78 -15.34 -9.90
N VAL A 100 12.12 -16.11 -10.92
CA VAL A 100 13.48 -16.22 -11.45
C VAL A 100 13.45 -15.88 -12.94
N GLU A 101 14.04 -14.74 -13.28
CA GLU A 101 14.17 -14.27 -14.66
C GLU A 101 15.51 -14.72 -15.26
N HIS A 102 15.41 -15.28 -16.46
CA HIS A 102 16.50 -15.67 -17.34
C HIS A 102 16.54 -14.76 -18.57
N PHE A 103 17.70 -14.16 -18.83
CA PHE A 103 17.90 -13.26 -19.97
C PHE A 103 19.30 -13.40 -20.56
N LYS A 104 19.54 -12.82 -21.74
CA LYS A 104 20.87 -12.77 -22.35
C LYS A 104 21.46 -11.37 -22.29
N TYR A 105 22.72 -11.28 -21.91
CA TYR A 105 23.52 -10.06 -22.06
C TYR A 105 23.83 -9.79 -23.53
N PHE A 106 24.24 -8.56 -23.87
CA PHE A 106 24.59 -8.17 -25.23
C PHE A 106 25.75 -9.00 -25.83
N ASN A 107 26.59 -9.61 -24.99
CA ASN A 107 27.68 -10.49 -25.39
C ASN A 107 27.24 -11.96 -25.58
N GLY A 108 25.94 -12.26 -25.43
CA GLY A 108 25.37 -13.59 -25.57
C GLY A 108 25.41 -14.44 -24.30
N ASN A 109 26.10 -14.00 -23.24
CA ASN A 109 26.13 -14.74 -21.97
C ASN A 109 24.77 -14.70 -21.29
N GLU A 110 24.44 -15.77 -20.56
CA GLU A 110 23.21 -15.83 -19.77
C GLU A 110 23.33 -15.00 -18.49
N GLY A 111 22.27 -14.26 -18.19
CA GLY A 111 22.06 -13.53 -16.96
C GLY A 111 20.86 -14.10 -16.21
N LYS A 112 20.93 -14.00 -14.88
CA LYS A 112 19.88 -14.48 -13.97
C LYS A 112 19.57 -13.45 -12.90
N ILE A 113 18.29 -13.21 -12.66
CA ILE A 113 17.78 -12.40 -11.55
C ILE A 113 16.75 -13.23 -10.79
N ALA A 114 16.81 -13.20 -9.46
CA ALA A 114 15.80 -13.82 -8.61
C ALA A 114 15.24 -12.79 -7.66
N VAL A 115 13.92 -12.77 -7.51
CA VAL A 115 13.18 -11.95 -6.55
C VAL A 115 12.25 -12.86 -5.78
N ARG A 116 12.27 -12.75 -4.45
CA ARG A 116 11.33 -13.46 -3.56
C ARG A 116 10.49 -12.45 -2.80
N LYS A 117 9.19 -12.71 -2.70
CA LYS A 117 8.22 -11.91 -1.98
C LYS A 117 7.37 -12.82 -1.11
N THR A 118 7.29 -12.47 0.16
CA THR A 118 6.35 -13.05 1.11
C THR A 118 5.33 -11.98 1.46
N VAL A 119 4.05 -12.29 1.30
CA VAL A 119 2.93 -11.39 1.54
C VAL A 119 1.97 -12.06 2.51
N ILE A 120 1.45 -11.28 3.44
CA ILE A 120 0.38 -11.66 4.36
C ILE A 120 -0.78 -10.72 4.07
N PHE A 121 -1.93 -11.30 3.76
CA PHE A 121 -3.17 -10.57 3.58
C PHE A 121 -3.94 -10.58 4.90
N GLU A 122 -4.17 -9.39 5.45
CA GLU A 122 -4.95 -9.24 6.67
C GLU A 122 -6.42 -9.56 6.36
N GLN A 123 -6.90 -10.66 6.94
CA GLN A 123 -8.28 -11.13 6.78
C GLN A 123 -9.18 -10.62 7.91
N PHE A 124 -8.60 -10.23 9.06
CA PHE A 124 -9.35 -9.65 10.15
C PHE A 124 -9.64 -8.17 9.88
N GLN A 125 -10.87 -7.87 9.49
CA GLN A 125 -11.41 -6.53 9.61
C GLN A 125 -11.97 -6.39 11.02
N ASP A 126 -11.30 -5.61 11.88
CA ASP A 126 -11.86 -5.25 13.18
C ASP A 126 -13.20 -4.53 12.93
N PRO A 127 -14.36 -5.05 13.41
CA PRO A 127 -15.63 -4.36 13.26
C PRO A 127 -15.63 -2.97 13.92
N ASN A 128 -14.64 -2.69 14.77
CA ASN A 128 -14.39 -1.41 15.44
C ASN A 128 -13.32 -0.54 14.74
N ASP A 129 -12.70 -1.00 13.64
CA ASP A 129 -11.85 -0.14 12.79
C ASP A 129 -12.73 0.78 11.92
N LYS A 130 -13.42 1.68 12.60
CA LYS A 130 -14.39 2.61 12.03
C LYS A 130 -14.15 4.01 12.56
N PHE A 131 -14.32 4.98 11.68
CA PHE A 131 -14.38 6.39 12.05
C PHE A 131 -15.83 6.85 12.00
N TYR A 132 -16.24 7.58 13.04
CA TYR A 132 -17.53 8.26 13.07
C TYR A 132 -17.35 9.74 12.83
N GLN A 133 -18.33 10.33 12.15
CA GLN A 133 -18.38 11.77 11.96
C GLN A 133 -19.01 12.42 13.19
N VAL A 134 -18.27 13.38 13.76
CA VAL A 134 -18.77 14.25 14.83
C VAL A 134 -18.90 15.66 14.30
N ARG A 135 -20.11 16.19 14.35
CA ARG A 135 -20.47 17.51 13.82
C ARG A 135 -20.75 18.46 14.98
N PHE A 136 -20.24 19.68 14.84
CA PHE A 136 -20.50 20.80 15.73
C PHE A 136 -21.21 21.87 14.91
N LEU A 137 -22.39 22.27 15.35
CA LEU A 137 -23.24 23.26 14.69
C LEU A 137 -23.28 24.54 15.52
N ASN A 138 -23.34 25.68 14.85
CA ASN A 138 -23.66 26.96 15.46
C ASN A 138 -25.14 26.99 15.91
N LYS A 139 -25.53 28.02 16.68
CA LYS A 139 -26.92 28.25 17.14
C LYS A 139 -27.92 28.32 15.99
N ASP A 140 -27.51 28.85 14.83
CA ASP A 140 -28.32 28.96 13.62
C ASP A 140 -28.44 27.63 12.82
N GLY A 141 -27.77 26.57 13.27
CA GLY A 141 -27.73 25.27 12.61
C GLY A 141 -26.67 25.15 11.52
N SER A 142 -25.90 26.20 11.22
CA SER A 142 -24.77 26.14 10.30
C SER A 142 -23.63 25.28 10.87
N LEU A 143 -22.86 24.61 10.00
CA LEU A 143 -21.74 23.78 10.43
C LEU A 143 -20.60 24.66 10.97
N PHE A 144 -20.27 24.49 12.25
CA PHE A 144 -19.12 25.11 12.89
C PHE A 144 -17.84 24.30 12.64
N ARG A 145 -17.89 23.00 12.91
CA ARG A 145 -16.76 22.08 12.74
C ARG A 145 -17.24 20.66 12.49
N GLN A 146 -16.47 19.92 11.71
CA GLN A 146 -16.64 18.47 11.55
C GLN A 146 -15.30 17.79 11.76
N ILE A 147 -15.29 16.69 12.51
CA ILE A 147 -14.13 15.85 12.74
C ILE A 147 -14.49 14.38 12.52
N GLN A 148 -13.50 13.56 12.18
CA GLN A 148 -13.61 12.11 12.17
C GLN A 148 -12.89 11.57 13.39
N VAL A 149 -13.56 10.70 14.13
CA VAL A 149 -13.04 10.13 15.38
C VAL A 149 -13.17 8.63 15.31
N TYR A 150 -12.07 7.95 15.63
CA TYR A 150 -12.02 6.50 15.69
C TYR A 150 -13.02 5.95 16.72
N HIS A 151 -13.54 4.74 16.49
CA HIS A 151 -14.43 4.05 17.43
C HIS A 151 -13.83 4.03 18.84
N GLU A 152 -14.65 4.34 19.84
CA GLU A 152 -14.26 4.53 21.25
C GLU A 152 -13.27 5.69 21.50
N GLY A 153 -13.01 6.53 20.49
CA GLY A 153 -12.23 7.74 20.64
C GLY A 153 -12.88 8.73 21.62
N ARG A 154 -12.03 9.41 22.40
CA ARG A 154 -12.47 10.48 23.31
C ARG A 154 -12.56 11.81 22.58
N LEU A 155 -13.55 12.61 22.98
CA LEU A 155 -13.71 13.97 22.48
C LEU A 155 -13.21 15.01 23.47
N THR A 156 -12.72 16.11 22.92
CA THR A 156 -12.53 17.36 23.64
C THR A 156 -13.36 18.44 22.98
N ALA A 157 -13.74 19.47 23.74
CA ALA A 157 -14.45 20.62 23.18
C ALA A 157 -13.63 21.24 22.03
N PRO A 158 -14.29 21.62 20.92
CA PRO A 158 -13.60 22.17 19.75
C PRO A 158 -13.03 23.56 20.07
N GLN A 159 -11.76 23.78 19.71
CA GLN A 159 -11.07 25.08 19.84
C GLN A 159 -10.66 25.63 18.46
N PRO A 160 -10.89 26.91 18.14
CA PRO A 160 -11.52 27.93 19.00
C PRO A 160 -13.03 27.67 19.19
N GLU A 161 -13.63 28.33 20.17
CA GLU A 161 -15.08 28.27 20.45
C GLU A 161 -15.88 29.25 19.58
N PRO A 162 -17.16 28.95 19.27
CA PRO A 162 -18.08 29.92 18.65
C PRO A 162 -18.25 31.17 19.51
N ALA A 163 -18.54 32.31 18.87
CA ALA A 163 -18.82 33.55 19.59
C ALA A 163 -20.01 33.39 20.55
N ASN A 164 -19.88 33.94 21.76
CA ASN A 164 -20.90 33.93 22.81
C ASN A 164 -21.36 32.53 23.24
N LEU A 165 -20.54 31.49 23.08
CA LEU A 165 -20.87 30.14 23.51
C LEU A 165 -21.15 30.09 25.03
N ILE A 166 -22.29 29.55 25.41
CA ILE A 166 -22.66 29.20 26.79
C ILE A 166 -22.31 27.73 27.06
N ARG A 167 -22.77 26.84 26.17
CA ARG A 167 -22.51 25.39 26.25
C ARG A 167 -22.75 24.72 24.90
N TRP A 168 -22.28 23.49 24.77
CA TRP A 168 -22.71 22.58 23.72
C TRP A 168 -23.87 21.72 24.21
N GLU A 169 -24.80 21.39 23.33
CA GLU A 169 -25.85 20.40 23.56
C GLU A 169 -25.72 19.27 22.56
N LEU A 170 -25.85 18.03 23.02
CA LEU A 170 -25.85 16.86 22.14
C LEU A 170 -27.28 16.70 21.58
N THR A 171 -27.41 16.74 20.26
CA THR A 171 -28.72 16.77 19.60
C THR A 171 -29.53 15.50 19.87
N ASP A 172 -28.86 14.36 20.03
CA ASP A 172 -29.47 13.05 20.22
C ASP A 172 -29.63 12.64 21.69
N ASP A 173 -29.10 13.42 22.63
CA ASP A 173 -29.17 13.15 24.06
C ASP A 173 -29.23 14.47 24.85
N THR A 174 -30.45 14.83 25.26
CA THR A 174 -30.72 16.04 26.03
C THR A 174 -30.35 15.92 27.51
N ALA A 175 -29.96 14.72 27.98
CA ALA A 175 -29.51 14.49 29.35
C ALA A 175 -27.99 14.65 29.52
N TRP A 176 -27.24 14.84 28.43
CA TRP A 176 -25.81 15.12 28.51
C TRP A 176 -25.55 16.46 29.20
N ASP A 177 -24.65 16.44 30.20
CA ASP A 177 -24.36 17.55 31.10
C ASP A 177 -23.34 18.57 30.56
N GLY A 178 -22.91 18.40 29.31
CA GLY A 178 -21.92 19.26 28.66
C GLY A 178 -20.46 18.85 28.90
N ASP A 179 -20.21 17.77 29.65
CA ASP A 179 -18.86 17.27 29.91
C ASP A 179 -18.38 16.36 28.78
N PHE A 180 -17.47 16.88 27.93
CA PHE A 180 -16.86 16.13 26.83
C PHE A 180 -16.00 14.94 27.29
N SER A 181 -15.48 14.97 28.53
CA SER A 181 -14.65 13.87 29.05
C SER A 181 -15.43 12.56 29.24
N LYS A 182 -16.76 12.67 29.33
CA LYS A 182 -17.69 11.54 29.43
C LYS A 182 -18.13 10.99 28.06
N ILE A 183 -17.77 11.66 26.97
CA ILE A 183 -18.15 11.22 25.63
C ILE A 183 -17.12 10.23 25.08
N VAL A 184 -17.64 9.07 24.72
CA VAL A 184 -16.95 8.02 23.96
C VAL A 184 -17.68 7.86 22.63
N VAL A 185 -16.97 8.02 21.52
CA VAL A 185 -17.58 8.02 20.19
C VAL A 185 -17.81 6.59 19.70
N THR A 186 -19.06 6.16 19.71
CA THR A 186 -19.49 4.83 19.22
C THR A 186 -20.45 4.92 18.03
N ARG A 187 -20.80 6.13 17.61
CA ARG A 187 -21.71 6.46 16.51
C ARG A 187 -21.45 7.87 16.01
N GLU A 188 -22.11 8.25 14.91
CA GLU A 188 -22.15 9.66 14.50
C GLU A 188 -22.84 10.50 15.58
N MET A 189 -22.31 11.70 15.85
CA MET A 189 -22.81 12.58 16.91
C MET A 189 -22.89 14.00 16.39
N THR A 190 -23.95 14.73 16.75
CA THR A 190 -24.11 16.14 16.40
C THR A 190 -24.30 16.99 17.66
N PHE A 191 -23.38 17.92 17.88
CA PHE A 191 -23.45 18.91 18.95
C PHE A 191 -23.92 20.25 18.37
N ARG A 192 -24.78 20.96 19.10
CA ARG A 192 -25.25 22.31 18.76
C ARG A 192 -24.80 23.31 19.81
N ALA A 193 -24.26 24.45 19.37
CA ALA A 193 -23.86 25.54 20.22
C ALA A 193 -25.09 26.28 20.76
N VAL A 194 -25.14 26.46 22.07
CA VAL A 194 -26.06 27.38 22.73
C VAL A 194 -25.28 28.65 23.01
N CYS A 195 -25.68 29.76 22.39
CA CYS A 195 -25.03 31.05 22.55
C CYS A 195 -25.97 32.08 23.22
N SER A 196 -25.39 32.98 24.04
CA SER A 196 -26.11 34.12 24.66
C SER A 196 -26.54 35.14 23.63
#